data_AF-A0A179F248-F1
#
_entry.id   AF-A0A179F248-F1
#
_cell.length_a   1.000
_cell.length_b   1.000
_cell.length_c   1.000
_cell.angle_alpha   90.00
_cell.angle_beta   90.00
_cell.angle_gamma   90.00
#
_symmetry.space_group_name_H-M   'P 1'
#
loop_
_entity.id
_entity.type
_entity.pdbx_description
1 polymer ?
#
loop_
_entity_poly.entity_id
_entity_poly.type
_entity_poly.pdbx_seq_one_letter_code
_entity_poly.pdbx_strand_id
1 'polypeptide(L)'
;MTTVEAQSIVKELSEWEFPLLFRMSLQFALFKTYGIPTISSLLVATRMFSNPENASKRYEDTSVLIGEFMAHAPNEERTRQAIGRMNSLHSPYIKAGKISNEDLLYTLSVFVTEPINWINTYEWRQLTDMEICAQGAFWKSIGDAMNIKYSGHLKRHTWKDGIEFYEDIADWAMQYELEHMVPAATNKQTATELFALLLFYVPRFLVPFSHQIIGVLMGERLRRSMMLVPLCSLPKSSQLLQ
;
A
#
# COMPACT_ATOMS: atom_id res chain seq x y z
N MET A 1 -12.45 7.41 -20.34
CA MET A 1 -13.12 6.59 -19.31
C MET A 1 -13.54 7.51 -18.19
N THR A 2 -14.80 7.45 -17.78
CA THR A 2 -15.32 8.18 -16.62
C THR A 2 -14.88 7.50 -15.32
N THR A 3 -14.93 8.22 -14.19
CA THR A 3 -14.61 7.62 -12.88
C THR A 3 -15.55 6.48 -12.50
N VAL A 4 -16.82 6.54 -12.93
CA VAL A 4 -17.82 5.49 -12.68
C VAL A 4 -17.45 4.21 -13.45
N GLU A 5 -17.09 4.32 -14.73
CA GLU A 5 -16.62 3.18 -15.54
C GLU A 5 -15.33 2.59 -14.95
N ALA A 6 -14.37 3.44 -14.57
CA ALA A 6 -13.12 3.02 -13.97
C ALA A 6 -13.33 2.25 -12.66
N GLN A 7 -14.18 2.79 -11.76
CA GLN A 7 -14.53 2.12 -10.50
C GLN A 7 -15.24 0.79 -10.75
N SER A 8 -16.17 0.72 -11.72
CA SER A 8 -16.86 -0.53 -12.05
C SER A 8 -15.88 -1.62 -12.50
N ILE A 9 -14.88 -1.27 -13.32
CA ILE A 9 -13.84 -2.23 -13.76
C ILE A 9 -12.97 -2.65 -12.56
N VAL A 10 -12.53 -1.70 -11.73
CA VAL A 10 -11.75 -2.02 -10.51
C VAL A 10 -12.53 -2.93 -9.56
N LYS A 11 -13.84 -2.72 -9.43
CA LYS A 11 -14.73 -3.59 -8.65
C LYS A 11 -14.76 -5.01 -9.22
N GLU A 12 -14.97 -5.18 -10.52
CA GLU A 12 -14.94 -6.51 -11.16
C GLU A 12 -13.59 -7.21 -10.97
N LEU A 13 -12.48 -6.49 -11.14
CA LEU A 13 -11.13 -7.02 -10.90
C LEU A 13 -10.94 -7.50 -9.47
N SER A 14 -11.44 -6.75 -8.50
CA SER A 14 -11.23 -7.00 -7.07
C SER A 14 -12.22 -7.99 -6.45
N GLU A 15 -13.42 -8.16 -7.00
CA GLU A 15 -14.44 -9.06 -6.46
C GLU A 15 -14.52 -10.40 -7.21
N TRP A 16 -14.28 -10.40 -8.52
CA TRP A 16 -14.55 -11.56 -9.37
C TRP A 16 -13.31 -12.13 -10.06
N GLU A 17 -12.49 -11.27 -10.67
CA GLU A 17 -11.40 -11.75 -11.52
C GLU A 17 -10.16 -12.18 -10.72
N PHE A 18 -9.69 -11.32 -9.79
CA PHE A 18 -8.46 -11.52 -9.02
C PHE A 18 -8.64 -11.31 -7.50
N PRO A 19 -9.72 -11.80 -6.87
CA PRO A 19 -10.11 -11.33 -5.53
C PRO A 19 -9.06 -11.56 -4.45
N LEU A 20 -8.32 -12.68 -4.52
CA LEU A 20 -7.27 -12.97 -3.54
C LEU A 20 -6.05 -12.08 -3.73
N LEU A 21 -5.47 -12.05 -4.94
CA LEU A 21 -4.24 -11.31 -5.20
C LEU A 21 -4.45 -9.79 -5.21
N PHE A 22 -5.61 -9.31 -5.66
CA PHE A 22 -5.96 -7.89 -5.56
C PHE A 22 -6.03 -7.45 -4.10
N ARG A 23 -6.70 -8.22 -3.24
CA ARG A 23 -6.72 -7.92 -1.80
C ARG A 23 -5.33 -7.99 -1.18
N MET A 24 -4.55 -9.04 -1.48
CA MET A 24 -3.20 -9.18 -0.94
C MET A 24 -2.25 -8.08 -1.40
N SER A 25 -2.36 -7.61 -2.65
CA SER A 25 -1.54 -6.53 -3.18
C SER A 25 -1.85 -5.19 -2.52
N LEU A 26 -3.11 -4.89 -2.20
CA LEU A 26 -3.48 -3.70 -1.42
C LEU A 26 -2.96 -3.76 0.03
N GLN A 27 -3.02 -4.94 0.66
CA GLN A 27 -2.44 -5.16 1.99
C GLN A 27 -0.91 -4.97 1.95
N PHE A 28 -0.26 -5.46 0.91
CA PHE A 28 1.15 -5.25 0.68
C PHE A 28 1.48 -3.78 0.38
N ALA A 29 0.66 -3.08 -0.41
CA ALA A 29 0.84 -1.65 -0.70
C ALA A 29 0.90 -0.83 0.59
N LEU A 30 -0.05 -1.05 1.51
CA LEU A 30 -0.03 -0.45 2.84
C LEU A 30 1.24 -0.78 3.60
N PHE A 31 1.65 -2.04 3.62
CA PHE A 31 2.88 -2.46 4.30
C PHE A 31 4.13 -1.81 3.70
N LYS A 32 4.21 -1.71 2.37
CA LYS A 32 5.33 -1.12 1.64
C LYS A 32 5.57 0.33 2.04
N THR A 33 4.51 1.07 2.41
CA THR A 33 4.66 2.44 2.95
C THR A 33 5.47 2.53 4.24
N TYR A 34 5.51 1.44 5.03
CA TYR A 34 6.26 1.42 6.30
C TYR A 34 7.78 1.35 6.08
N GLY A 35 8.22 1.17 4.84
CA GLY A 35 9.61 1.32 4.43
C GLY A 35 10.06 2.78 4.30
N ILE A 36 9.16 3.76 4.41
CA ILE A 36 9.48 5.19 4.34
C ILE A 36 9.57 5.77 5.77
N PRO A 37 10.72 6.35 6.17
CA PRO A 37 10.93 6.82 7.54
C PRO A 37 9.93 7.86 8.04
N THR A 38 9.48 8.79 7.19
CA THR A 38 8.48 9.82 7.56
C THR A 38 7.14 9.19 7.93
N ILE A 39 6.68 8.21 7.15
CA ILE A 39 5.44 7.47 7.38
C ILE A 39 5.58 6.58 8.63
N SER A 40 6.62 5.75 8.71
CA SER A 40 6.79 4.82 9.83
C SER A 40 6.98 5.55 11.17
N SER A 41 7.67 6.69 11.19
CA SER A 41 7.84 7.50 12.38
C SER A 41 6.51 8.01 12.93
N LEU A 42 5.60 8.44 12.05
CA LEU A 42 4.26 8.88 12.46
C LEU A 42 3.44 7.71 13.01
N LEU A 43 3.52 6.55 12.37
CA LEU A 43 2.82 5.34 12.81
C LEU A 43 3.27 4.86 14.19
N VAL A 44 4.58 4.89 14.47
CA VAL A 44 5.14 4.60 15.79
C VAL A 44 4.70 5.67 16.80
N ALA A 45 4.81 6.95 16.47
CA ALA A 45 4.46 8.05 17.38
C ALA A 45 2.99 8.03 17.79
N THR A 46 2.10 7.64 16.88
CA THR A 46 0.66 7.51 17.14
C THR A 46 0.27 6.21 17.83
N ARG A 47 1.23 5.29 18.06
CA ARG A 47 1.03 3.96 18.66
C ARG A 47 -0.05 3.13 17.97
N MET A 48 -0.24 3.41 16.69
CA MET A 48 -1.29 2.78 15.89
C MET A 48 -1.00 1.31 15.62
N PHE A 49 0.26 0.88 15.75
CA PHE A 49 0.70 -0.51 15.61
C PHE A 49 1.28 -1.10 16.91
N SER A 50 1.48 -0.29 17.95
CA SER A 50 2.17 -0.68 19.18
C SER A 50 1.32 -1.50 20.16
N ASN A 51 0.00 -1.57 19.94
CA ASN A 51 -0.91 -2.46 20.66
C ASN A 51 -1.67 -3.33 19.63
N PRO A 52 -1.69 -4.67 19.77
CA PRO A 52 -2.46 -5.55 18.90
C PRO A 52 -3.92 -5.13 18.65
N GLU A 53 -4.62 -4.63 19.67
CA GLU A 53 -6.01 -4.16 19.53
C GLU A 53 -6.10 -2.92 18.63
N ASN A 54 -5.23 -1.92 18.85
CA ASN A 54 -5.17 -0.71 18.03
C ASN A 54 -4.79 -1.02 16.59
N ALA A 55 -3.84 -1.94 16.42
CA ALA A 55 -3.34 -2.33 15.11
C ALA A 55 -4.41 -3.06 14.29
N SER A 56 -5.13 -4.00 14.94
CA SER A 56 -6.24 -4.74 14.32
C SER A 56 -7.37 -3.79 13.96
N LYS A 57 -7.77 -2.90 14.89
CA LYS A 57 -8.81 -1.90 14.62
C LYS A 57 -8.43 -0.97 13.47
N ARG A 58 -7.21 -0.43 13.44
CA ARG A 58 -6.76 0.46 12.36
C ARG A 58 -6.77 -0.26 11.03
N TYR A 59 -6.32 -1.51 11.00
CA TYR A 59 -6.30 -2.32 9.80
C TYR A 59 -7.72 -2.56 9.26
N GLU A 60 -8.66 -2.91 10.12
CA GLU A 60 -10.07 -3.06 9.74
C GLU A 60 -10.70 -1.72 9.31
N ASP A 61 -10.47 -0.63 10.06
CA ASP A 61 -10.93 0.72 9.68
C ASP A 61 -10.43 1.11 8.27
N THR A 62 -9.16 0.82 7.96
CA THR A 62 -8.57 1.09 6.65
C THR A 62 -9.23 0.23 5.56
N SER A 63 -9.43 -1.06 5.84
CA SER A 63 -10.05 -2.01 4.90
C SER A 63 -11.49 -1.63 4.59
N VAL A 64 -12.26 -1.21 5.59
CA VAL A 64 -13.62 -0.70 5.39
C VAL A 64 -13.61 0.56 4.54
N LEU A 65 -12.82 1.58 4.90
CA LEU A 65 -12.81 2.84 4.14
C LEU A 65 -12.43 2.64 2.67
N ILE A 66 -11.41 1.82 2.39
CA ILE A 66 -10.99 1.50 1.03
C ILE A 66 -12.08 0.68 0.31
N GLY A 67 -12.63 -0.32 0.98
CA GLY A 67 -13.71 -1.16 0.43
C GLY A 67 -14.94 -0.35 0.03
N GLU A 68 -15.33 0.65 0.81
CA GLU A 68 -16.47 1.51 0.51
C GLU A 68 -16.32 2.23 -0.85
N PHE A 69 -15.21 2.93 -1.08
CA PHE A 69 -15.03 3.67 -2.33
C PHE A 69 -14.58 2.79 -3.51
N MET A 70 -14.18 1.54 -3.26
CA MET A 70 -13.92 0.54 -4.32
C MET A 70 -15.17 -0.24 -4.73
N ALA A 71 -16.11 -0.48 -3.83
CA ALA A 71 -17.32 -1.26 -4.09
C ALA A 71 -18.51 -0.43 -4.57
N HIS A 72 -18.51 0.89 -4.31
CA HIS A 72 -19.61 1.80 -4.61
C HIS A 72 -19.22 2.87 -5.64
N ALA A 73 -20.19 3.32 -6.44
CA ALA A 73 -19.94 4.35 -7.45
C ALA A 73 -19.52 5.68 -6.80
N PRO A 74 -18.71 6.52 -7.47
CA PRO A 74 -18.21 7.79 -6.91
C PRO A 74 -19.28 8.77 -6.39
N ASN A 75 -20.49 8.73 -6.95
CA ASN A 75 -21.59 9.61 -6.57
C ASN A 75 -22.42 9.08 -5.38
N GLU A 76 -22.26 7.81 -5.01
CA GLU A 76 -22.98 7.21 -3.89
C GLU A 76 -22.57 7.85 -2.55
N GLU A 77 -23.54 7.87 -1.61
CA GLU A 77 -23.32 8.42 -0.27
C GLU A 77 -22.22 7.67 0.48
N ARG A 78 -22.15 6.34 0.34
CA ARG A 78 -21.15 5.49 0.99
C ARG A 78 -19.72 5.88 0.59
N THR A 79 -19.47 6.03 -0.71
CA THR A 79 -18.17 6.50 -1.25
C THR A 79 -17.79 7.86 -0.70
N ARG A 80 -18.73 8.83 -0.73
CA ARG A 80 -18.48 10.20 -0.22
C ARG A 80 -18.21 10.22 1.28
N GLN A 81 -18.92 9.41 2.07
CA GLN A 81 -18.69 9.29 3.50
C GLN A 81 -17.34 8.66 3.82
N ALA A 82 -16.94 7.61 3.10
CA ALA A 82 -15.65 6.96 3.29
C ALA A 82 -14.49 7.90 2.98
N ILE A 83 -14.52 8.58 1.83
CA ILE A 83 -13.51 9.58 1.46
C ILE A 83 -13.50 10.74 2.45
N GLY A 84 -14.68 11.24 2.85
CA GLY A 84 -14.81 12.30 3.85
C GLY A 84 -14.22 11.91 5.21
N ARG A 85 -14.45 10.66 5.65
CA ARG A 85 -13.89 10.11 6.87
C ARG A 85 -12.38 9.96 6.78
N MET A 86 -11.86 9.43 5.68
CA MET A 86 -10.41 9.33 5.42
C MET A 86 -9.75 10.70 5.47
N ASN A 87 -10.33 11.71 4.80
CA ASN A 87 -9.82 13.08 4.82
C ASN A 87 -9.86 13.69 6.23
N SER A 88 -10.94 13.43 6.99
CA SER A 88 -11.06 13.88 8.38
C SER A 88 -9.97 13.29 9.29
N LEU A 89 -9.62 12.01 9.11
CA LEU A 89 -8.58 11.33 9.89
C LEU A 89 -7.17 11.87 9.57
N HIS A 90 -6.90 12.19 8.31
CA HIS A 90 -5.59 12.74 7.91
C HIS A 90 -5.45 14.25 8.21
N SER A 91 -6.55 15.01 8.23
CA SER A 91 -6.54 16.48 8.32
C SER A 91 -5.71 17.06 9.48
N PRO A 92 -5.81 16.56 10.73
CA PRO A 92 -5.00 17.10 11.83
C PRO A 92 -3.50 16.94 11.62
N TYR A 93 -3.07 15.80 11.07
CA TYR A 93 -1.66 15.51 10.83
C TYR A 93 -1.11 16.30 9.65
N ILE A 94 -1.92 16.51 8.60
CA ILE A 94 -1.57 17.40 7.48
C ILE A 94 -1.40 18.85 7.98
N LYS A 95 -2.36 19.36 8.76
CA LYS A 95 -2.31 20.72 9.34
C LYS A 95 -1.10 20.92 10.26
N ALA A 96 -0.69 19.87 10.97
CA ALA A 96 0.48 19.88 11.84
C ALA A 96 1.81 19.63 11.09
N GLY A 97 1.80 19.50 9.76
CA GLY A 97 2.99 19.22 8.95
C GLY A 97 3.61 17.84 9.21
N LYS A 98 2.82 16.88 9.71
CA LYS A 98 3.26 15.51 10.01
C LYS A 98 2.99 14.52 8.88
N ILE A 99 2.08 14.86 7.97
CA ILE A 99 1.88 14.16 6.69
C ILE A 99 2.16 15.17 5.60
N SER A 100 3.19 14.92 4.81
CA SER A 100 3.54 15.74 3.65
C SER A 100 2.69 15.36 2.43
N ASN A 101 2.71 16.20 1.39
CA ASN A 101 2.11 15.85 0.11
C ASN A 101 2.79 14.63 -0.52
N GLU A 102 4.10 14.48 -0.34
CA GLU A 102 4.87 13.34 -0.87
C GLU A 102 4.50 12.04 -0.16
N ASP A 103 4.25 12.06 1.15
CA ASP A 103 3.76 10.88 1.88
C ASP A 103 2.40 10.42 1.33
N LEU A 104 1.50 11.37 1.04
CA LEU A 104 0.20 11.07 0.43
C LEU A 104 0.36 10.56 -1.01
N LEU A 105 1.20 11.21 -1.82
CA LEU A 105 1.43 10.84 -3.22
C LEU A 105 2.10 9.46 -3.34
N TYR A 106 3.04 9.14 -2.46
CA TYR A 106 3.66 7.82 -2.40
C TYR A 106 2.69 6.74 -1.90
N THR A 107 1.85 7.06 -0.92
CA THR A 107 0.79 6.14 -0.49
C THR A 107 -0.19 5.88 -1.65
N LEU A 108 -0.57 6.92 -2.40
CA LEU A 108 -1.41 6.78 -3.58
C LEU A 108 -0.74 5.91 -4.66
N SER A 109 0.55 6.12 -4.91
CA SER A 109 1.27 5.42 -5.98
C SER A 109 1.32 3.91 -5.76
N VAL A 110 1.50 3.44 -4.52
CA VAL A 110 1.51 2.00 -4.22
C VAL A 110 0.11 1.38 -4.38
N PHE A 111 -0.96 2.14 -4.14
CA PHE A 111 -2.33 1.67 -4.43
C PHE A 111 -2.63 1.56 -5.93
N VAL A 112 -2.02 2.43 -6.75
CA VAL A 112 -2.09 2.34 -8.21
C VAL A 112 -1.27 1.14 -8.71
N THR A 113 -0.02 1.04 -8.27
CA THR A 113 1.00 0.19 -8.90
C THR A 113 1.02 -1.25 -8.40
N GLU A 114 0.80 -1.50 -7.10
CA GLU A 114 0.95 -2.85 -6.54
C GLU A 114 -0.09 -3.84 -7.08
N PRO A 115 -1.39 -3.50 -7.24
CA PRO A 115 -2.33 -4.41 -7.88
C PRO A 115 -1.91 -4.81 -9.30
N ILE A 116 -1.44 -3.86 -10.11
CA ILE A 116 -0.96 -4.12 -11.47
C ILE A 116 0.26 -5.05 -11.43
N ASN A 117 1.26 -4.73 -10.60
CA ASN A 117 2.49 -5.50 -10.48
C ASN A 117 2.22 -6.94 -10.01
N TRP A 118 1.39 -7.11 -8.98
CA TRP A 118 1.09 -8.42 -8.41
C TRP A 118 0.30 -9.30 -9.37
N ILE A 119 -0.74 -8.76 -10.00
CA ILE A 119 -1.55 -9.52 -10.96
C ILE A 119 -0.69 -9.92 -12.15
N ASN A 120 0.05 -8.98 -12.75
CA ASN A 120 0.88 -9.28 -13.93
C ASN A 120 2.02 -10.29 -13.64
N THR A 121 2.42 -10.45 -12.38
CA THR A 121 3.49 -11.37 -11.98
C THR A 121 2.97 -12.74 -11.56
N TYR A 122 1.84 -12.81 -10.85
CA TYR A 122 1.42 -14.00 -10.12
C TYR A 122 0.09 -14.59 -10.56
N GLU A 123 -0.73 -13.85 -11.32
CA GLU A 123 -2.02 -14.33 -11.80
C GLU A 123 -1.92 -15.05 -13.14
N TRP A 124 -2.98 -15.76 -13.49
CA TRP A 124 -3.08 -16.58 -14.69
C TRP A 124 -3.08 -15.77 -16.00
N ARG A 125 -3.30 -14.45 -15.93
CA ARG A 125 -3.15 -13.51 -17.04
C ARG A 125 -2.68 -12.14 -16.54
N GLN A 126 -2.17 -11.34 -17.48
CA GLN A 126 -1.89 -9.93 -17.23
C GLN A 126 -3.16 -9.08 -17.36
N LEU A 127 -3.12 -7.90 -16.72
CA LEU A 127 -4.10 -6.85 -16.94
C LEU A 127 -4.00 -6.30 -18.36
N THR A 128 -5.15 -6.05 -18.95
CA THR A 128 -5.30 -5.37 -20.23
C THR A 128 -5.07 -3.86 -20.08
N ASP A 129 -4.79 -3.17 -21.19
CA ASP A 129 -4.67 -1.71 -21.21
C ASP A 129 -5.91 -1.01 -20.65
N MET A 130 -7.11 -1.57 -20.90
CA MET A 130 -8.36 -1.04 -20.35
C MET A 130 -8.40 -1.15 -18.81
N GLU A 131 -7.95 -2.27 -18.26
CA GLU A 131 -7.90 -2.51 -16.81
C GLU A 131 -6.84 -1.63 -16.13
N ILE A 132 -5.68 -1.44 -16.76
CA ILE A 132 -4.65 -0.51 -16.29
C ILE A 132 -5.17 0.93 -16.33
N CYS A 133 -5.84 1.32 -17.43
CA CYS A 133 -6.48 2.62 -17.56
C CYS A 133 -7.52 2.85 -16.45
N ALA A 134 -8.34 1.85 -16.15
CA ALA A 134 -9.32 1.91 -15.08
C ALA A 134 -8.65 2.09 -13.71
N GLN A 135 -7.62 1.30 -13.40
CA GLN A 135 -6.87 1.42 -12.15
C GLN A 135 -6.28 2.82 -11.97
N GLY A 136 -5.62 3.35 -13.00
CA GLY A 136 -5.03 4.68 -12.98
C GLY A 136 -6.09 5.79 -12.84
N ALA A 137 -7.17 5.73 -13.62
CA ALA A 137 -8.23 6.74 -13.57
C ALA A 137 -9.00 6.72 -12.23
N PHE A 138 -9.27 5.53 -11.70
CA PHE A 138 -9.93 5.35 -10.42
C PHE A 138 -9.11 5.96 -9.28
N TRP A 139 -7.85 5.55 -9.11
CA TRP A 139 -7.02 6.05 -8.02
C TRP A 139 -6.65 7.52 -8.19
N LYS A 140 -6.45 8.01 -9.43
CA LYS A 140 -6.33 9.46 -9.65
C LYS A 140 -7.51 10.22 -9.07
N SER A 141 -8.74 9.72 -9.28
CA SER A 141 -9.94 10.38 -8.73
C SER A 141 -9.95 10.41 -7.20
N ILE A 142 -9.43 9.37 -6.54
CA ILE A 142 -9.25 9.35 -5.09
C ILE A 142 -8.19 10.38 -4.67
N GLY A 143 -7.06 10.44 -5.37
CA GLY A 143 -6.01 11.44 -5.13
C GLY A 143 -6.52 12.88 -5.28
N ASP A 144 -7.35 13.14 -6.30
CA ASP A 144 -8.02 14.42 -6.52
C ASP A 144 -8.95 14.75 -5.33
N ALA A 145 -9.75 13.78 -4.87
CA ALA A 145 -10.66 13.93 -3.73
C ALA A 145 -9.93 14.10 -2.39
N MET A 146 -8.68 13.66 -2.29
CA MET A 146 -7.78 13.90 -1.16
C MET A 146 -7.00 15.22 -1.26
N ASN A 147 -7.18 15.99 -2.35
CA ASN A 147 -6.44 17.22 -2.67
C ASN A 147 -4.92 17.03 -2.81
N ILE A 148 -4.47 15.84 -3.21
CA ILE A 148 -3.06 15.56 -3.48
C ILE A 148 -2.58 16.43 -4.64
N LYS A 149 -1.40 17.04 -4.48
CA LYS A 149 -0.78 17.87 -5.52
C LYS A 149 0.17 17.04 -6.34
N TYR A 150 -0.02 17.05 -7.65
CA TYR A 150 0.86 16.34 -8.59
C TYR A 150 1.93 17.26 -9.19
N SER A 151 1.58 18.53 -9.42
CA SER A 151 2.50 19.53 -9.97
C SER A 151 3.74 19.69 -9.10
N GLY A 152 4.91 19.64 -9.72
CA GLY A 152 6.20 19.71 -9.03
C GLY A 152 6.73 18.35 -8.56
N HIS A 153 5.93 17.29 -8.64
CA HIS A 153 6.34 15.91 -8.34
C HIS A 153 6.31 15.02 -9.59
N LEU A 154 5.17 14.97 -10.28
CA LEU A 154 5.01 14.18 -11.51
C LEU A 154 5.53 14.95 -12.73
N LYS A 155 5.97 14.21 -13.77
CA LYS A 155 6.55 14.80 -14.98
C LYS A 155 5.50 15.55 -15.80
N ARG A 156 4.24 15.11 -15.75
CA ARG A 156 3.13 15.70 -16.50
C ARG A 156 2.24 16.53 -15.57
N HIS A 157 1.59 17.53 -16.16
CA HIS A 157 0.57 18.34 -15.51
C HIS A 157 -0.86 17.88 -15.86
N THR A 158 -1.00 17.17 -16.97
CA THR A 158 -2.24 16.59 -17.47
C THR A 158 -1.93 15.23 -18.09
N TRP A 159 -2.92 14.35 -18.05
CA TRP A 159 -2.84 13.00 -18.63
C TRP A 159 -4.01 12.80 -19.56
N LYS A 160 -3.75 12.17 -20.71
CA LYS A 160 -4.79 11.82 -21.68
C LYS A 160 -5.80 10.84 -21.09
N ASP A 161 -5.32 9.88 -20.33
CA ASP A 161 -6.10 8.80 -19.74
C ASP A 161 -5.41 8.23 -18.49
N GLY A 162 -5.96 7.16 -17.92
CA GLY A 162 -5.42 6.53 -16.73
C GLY A 162 -4.10 5.79 -16.94
N ILE A 163 -3.77 5.40 -18.18
CA ILE A 163 -2.50 4.74 -18.49
C ILE A 163 -1.37 5.75 -18.35
N GLU A 164 -1.50 6.92 -18.98
CA GLU A 164 -0.47 7.97 -18.84
C GLU A 164 -0.29 8.40 -17.38
N PHE A 165 -1.37 8.45 -16.58
CA PHE A 165 -1.28 8.74 -15.15
C PHE A 165 -0.53 7.65 -14.38
N TYR A 166 -0.86 6.37 -14.66
CA TYR A 166 -0.18 5.22 -14.09
C TYR A 166 1.33 5.24 -14.39
N GLU A 167 1.72 5.45 -15.64
CA GLU A 167 3.13 5.47 -16.05
C GLU A 167 3.90 6.58 -15.32
N ASP A 168 3.34 7.79 -15.26
CA ASP A 168 3.98 8.95 -14.64
C ASP A 168 4.13 8.78 -13.11
N ILE A 169 3.08 8.31 -12.44
CA ILE A 169 3.15 8.08 -10.98
C ILE A 169 4.03 6.87 -10.63
N ALA A 170 4.09 5.84 -11.48
CA ALA A 170 4.98 4.69 -11.30
C ALA A 170 6.45 5.08 -11.44
N ASP A 171 6.79 5.87 -12.47
CA ASP A 171 8.12 6.43 -12.65
C ASP A 171 8.55 7.27 -11.45
N TRP A 172 7.67 8.15 -10.99
CA TRP A 172 7.94 8.99 -9.81
C TRP A 172 8.12 8.13 -8.55
N ALA A 173 7.25 7.15 -8.32
CA ALA A 173 7.33 6.27 -7.16
C ALA A 173 8.65 5.50 -7.13
N MET A 174 9.12 5.00 -8.28
CA MET A 174 10.40 4.31 -8.36
C MET A 174 11.58 5.20 -7.94
N GLN A 175 11.59 6.48 -8.38
CA GLN A 175 12.62 7.44 -7.96
C GLN A 175 12.49 7.80 -6.48
N TYR A 176 11.27 8.04 -6.02
CA TYR A 176 11.00 8.31 -4.61
C TYR A 176 11.47 7.16 -3.71
N GLU A 177 11.25 5.90 -4.10
CA GLU A 177 11.76 4.72 -3.39
C GLU A 177 13.30 4.61 -3.42
N LEU A 178 13.96 5.09 -4.48
CA LEU A 178 15.43 5.17 -4.54
C LEU A 178 16.01 6.13 -3.51
N GLU A 179 15.32 7.24 -3.25
CA GLU A 179 15.82 8.30 -2.39
C GLU A 179 15.36 8.14 -0.93
N HIS A 180 14.13 7.68 -0.71
CA HIS A 180 13.47 7.77 0.59
C HIS A 180 13.22 6.42 1.28
N MET A 181 13.26 5.29 0.57
CA MET A 181 13.09 3.96 1.19
C MET A 181 14.40 3.46 1.82
N VAL A 182 14.84 4.16 2.86
CA VAL A 182 16.13 3.96 3.53
C VAL A 182 15.98 3.29 4.90
N PRO A 183 17.04 2.66 5.44
CA PRO A 183 17.01 2.03 6.77
C PRO A 183 16.60 3.00 7.88
N ALA A 184 15.59 2.64 8.67
CA ALA A 184 15.21 3.38 9.87
C ALA A 184 14.71 2.44 10.98
N ALA A 185 14.99 2.81 12.24
CA ALA A 185 14.56 2.05 13.41
C ALA A 185 13.03 1.93 13.48
N THR A 186 12.32 2.99 13.09
CA THR A 186 10.85 3.02 13.02
C THR A 186 10.30 2.07 11.95
N ASN A 187 10.96 1.95 10.79
CA ASN A 187 10.60 0.96 9.77
C ASN A 187 10.72 -0.48 10.29
N LYS A 188 11.80 -0.77 11.04
CA LYS A 188 11.99 -2.08 11.66
C LYS A 188 10.91 -2.38 12.69
N GLN A 189 10.57 -1.39 13.51
CA GLN A 189 9.54 -1.54 14.55
C GLN A 189 8.17 -1.83 13.92
N THR A 190 7.72 -1.03 12.96
CA THR A 190 6.43 -1.24 12.29
C THR A 190 6.38 -2.58 11.55
N ALA A 191 7.48 -3.00 10.92
CA ALA A 191 7.58 -4.32 10.30
C ALA A 191 7.42 -5.47 11.30
N THR A 192 8.06 -5.35 12.48
CA THR A 192 7.97 -6.36 13.55
C THR A 192 6.55 -6.46 14.10
N GLU A 193 5.92 -5.31 14.36
CA GLU A 193 4.54 -5.22 14.84
C GLU A 193 3.55 -5.82 13.80
N LEU A 194 3.75 -5.53 12.51
CA LEU A 194 2.91 -6.10 11.46
C LEU A 194 3.12 -7.61 11.27
N PHE A 195 4.35 -8.10 11.31
CA PHE A 195 4.61 -9.54 11.17
C PHE A 195 3.92 -10.35 12.26
N ALA A 196 3.83 -9.81 13.48
CA ALA A 196 3.07 -10.44 14.55
C ALA A 196 1.57 -10.58 14.23
N LEU A 197 0.98 -9.61 13.54
CA LEU A 197 -0.42 -9.64 13.10
C LEU A 197 -0.61 -10.61 11.93
N LEU A 198 0.23 -10.53 10.89
CA LEU A 198 0.14 -11.37 9.70
C LEU A 198 0.32 -12.86 10.03
N LEU A 199 1.19 -13.17 10.98
CA LEU A 199 1.53 -14.53 11.36
C LEU A 199 0.71 -15.05 12.54
N PHE A 200 -0.29 -14.30 13.03
CA PHE A 200 -1.08 -14.66 14.20
C PHE A 200 -1.76 -16.03 14.06
N TYR A 201 -2.33 -16.32 12.88
CA TYR A 201 -2.97 -17.61 12.59
C TYR A 201 -2.04 -18.66 11.97
N VAL A 202 -0.76 -18.33 11.76
CA VAL A 202 0.21 -19.26 11.19
C VAL A 202 0.70 -20.21 12.28
N PRO A 203 0.60 -21.55 12.09
CA PRO A 203 1.15 -22.52 13.04
C PRO A 203 2.62 -22.24 13.36
N ARG A 204 3.00 -22.31 14.64
CA ARG A 204 4.35 -21.91 15.11
C ARG A 204 5.51 -22.54 14.33
N PHE A 205 5.36 -23.77 13.86
CA PHE A 205 6.39 -24.48 13.09
C PHE A 205 6.56 -23.94 11.66
N LEU A 206 5.55 -23.25 11.10
CA LEU A 206 5.61 -22.60 9.78
C LEU A 206 6.12 -21.17 9.86
N VAL A 207 6.15 -20.55 11.05
CA VAL A 207 6.56 -19.15 11.23
C VAL A 207 7.92 -18.84 10.57
N PRO A 208 9.00 -19.63 10.73
CA PRO A 208 10.28 -19.35 10.07
C PRO A 208 10.19 -19.37 8.55
N PHE A 209 9.39 -20.28 7.98
CA PHE A 209 9.17 -20.38 6.54
C PHE A 209 8.35 -19.20 6.02
N SER A 210 7.29 -18.81 6.73
CA SER A 210 6.48 -17.64 6.39
C SER A 210 7.29 -16.34 6.40
N HIS A 211 8.26 -16.19 7.30
CA HIS A 211 9.19 -15.05 7.27
C HIS A 211 10.01 -15.00 5.96
N GLN A 212 10.41 -16.15 5.41
CA GLN A 212 11.12 -16.20 4.13
C GLN A 212 10.20 -15.78 2.97
N ILE A 213 8.95 -16.27 2.95
CA ILE A 213 7.97 -15.88 1.94
C ILE A 213 7.76 -14.36 1.95
N ILE A 214 7.49 -13.79 3.13
CA ILE A 214 7.29 -12.35 3.28
C ILE A 214 8.53 -11.59 2.81
N GLY A 215 9.72 -12.06 3.18
CA GLY A 215 10.97 -11.44 2.75
C GLY A 215 11.21 -11.47 1.23
N VAL A 216 10.74 -12.51 0.53
CA VAL A 216 10.76 -12.55 -0.95
C VAL A 216 9.79 -11.52 -1.52
N LEU A 217 8.55 -11.47 -1.03
CA LEU A 217 7.52 -10.53 -1.50
C LEU A 217 7.92 -9.07 -1.30
N MET A 218 8.66 -8.76 -0.24
CA MET A 218 9.18 -7.42 0.03
C MET A 218 10.23 -6.94 -0.99
N GLY A 219 10.89 -7.85 -1.70
CA GLY A 219 12.07 -7.49 -2.48
C GLY A 219 13.24 -7.01 -1.61
N GLU A 220 14.33 -6.60 -2.24
CA GLU A 220 15.57 -6.23 -1.53
C GLU A 220 15.50 -4.87 -0.84
N ARG A 221 14.95 -3.86 -1.52
CA ARG A 221 14.91 -2.48 -1.05
C ARG A 221 14.10 -2.34 0.25
N LEU A 222 12.87 -2.86 0.26
CA LEU A 222 11.99 -2.79 1.43
C LEU A 222 12.55 -3.60 2.61
N ARG A 223 13.15 -4.77 2.36
CA ARG A 223 13.82 -5.53 3.42
C ARG A 223 14.97 -4.74 4.05
N ARG A 224 15.79 -4.08 3.22
CA ARG A 224 16.90 -3.24 3.69
C ARG A 224 16.39 -2.05 4.50
N SER A 225 15.34 -1.37 4.03
CA SER A 225 14.77 -0.22 4.74
C SER A 225 14.17 -0.60 6.10
N MET A 226 13.67 -1.83 6.23
CA MET A 226 13.17 -2.39 7.49
C MET A 226 14.23 -3.10 8.32
N MET A 227 15.51 -3.06 7.91
CA MET A 227 16.63 -3.70 8.60
C MET A 227 16.41 -5.20 8.87
N LEU A 228 15.71 -5.89 7.94
CA LEU A 228 15.48 -7.33 8.01
C LEU A 228 16.70 -8.09 7.47
N VAL A 229 17.02 -9.19 8.14
CA VAL A 229 18.19 -10.04 7.82
C VAL A 229 18.06 -10.58 6.39
N PRO A 230 19.16 -10.64 5.60
CA PRO A 230 19.14 -11.25 4.28
C PRO A 230 18.65 -12.70 4.33
N LEU A 231 17.80 -13.10 3.38
CA LEU A 231 17.21 -14.45 3.26
C LEU A 231 18.27 -15.58 3.33
N CYS A 232 19.52 -15.30 2.96
CA CYS A 232 20.63 -16.27 2.93
C CYS A 232 21.46 -16.35 4.24
N SER A 233 21.08 -15.66 5.32
CA SER A 233 21.93 -15.53 6.53
C SER A 233 21.31 -16.06 7.83
N LEU A 234 20.26 -16.88 7.76
CA LEU A 234 19.85 -17.64 8.94
C LEU A 234 20.93 -18.68 9.30
N PRO A 235 21.37 -18.76 10.57
CA PRO A 235 22.31 -19.77 10.99
C PRO A 235 21.69 -21.16 10.74
N LYS A 236 22.47 -22.05 10.13
CA LYS A 236 22.13 -23.47 10.05
C LYS A 236 21.75 -23.91 11.48
N SER A 237 20.55 -24.44 11.64
CA SER A 237 20.04 -24.95 12.89
C SER A 237 20.91 -26.10 13.39
N SER A 238 21.98 -25.79 14.13
CA SER A 238 22.86 -26.78 14.75
C SER A 238 23.52 -26.31 16.04
N GLN A 239 22.94 -25.34 16.77
CA GLN A 239 23.50 -24.88 18.06
C GLN A 239 22.45 -24.51 19.13
N LEU A 240 21.31 -25.22 19.19
CA LEU A 240 20.36 -25.10 20.32
C LEU A 240 19.97 -26.46 20.92
N LEU A 241 20.94 -27.38 20.97
CA LEU A 241 20.88 -28.58 21.82
C LEU A 241 22.28 -28.81 22.42
N GLN A 242 22.63 -28.00 23.41
CA GLN A 242 23.51 -28.36 24.53
C GLN A 242 22.99 -27.69 25.78
#